data_AF-A0A4R8TNS0-F1
#
_entry.id   AF-A0A4R8TNS0-F1
#
_cell.length_a   1.000
_cell.length_b   1.000
_cell.length_c   1.000
_cell.angle_alpha   90.00
_cell.angle_beta   90.00
_cell.angle_gamma   90.00
#
_symmetry.space_group_name_H-M   'P 1'
#
loop_
_entity.id
_entity.type
_entity.pdbx_description
1 polymer ?
#
loop_
_entity_poly.entity_id
_entity_poly.type
_entity_poly.pdbx_seq_one_letter_code
_entity_poly.pdbx_strand_id
1 'polypeptide(L)'
;MNETATKSMTETATKNMTETATKNMTQTATKTMLEDETGDTEGHVGDAKEQTNSVDHYLKALDEQLEAIEKTSIDVQNQVDALEEKIRSAAAGMMKLLTMREALETPGKEGEAVSLEEAARWDAIIRRGGDSNKSTERVVDAEPANCTADDKSR
;
A
#
# COMPACT_ATOMS: atom_id res chain seq x y z
N MET A 1 -24.55 80.25 -35.54
CA MET A 1 -24.23 79.70 -34.20
C MET A 1 -24.92 78.36 -33.90
N ASN A 2 -25.92 77.89 -34.68
CA ASN A 2 -26.67 76.67 -34.34
C ASN A 2 -26.00 75.34 -34.73
N GLU A 3 -25.30 75.25 -35.86
CA GLU A 3 -24.70 73.98 -36.34
C GLU A 3 -23.56 73.48 -35.45
N THR A 4 -22.76 74.39 -34.89
CA THR A 4 -21.62 74.04 -34.03
C THR A 4 -22.07 73.45 -32.69
N ALA A 5 -23.16 74.00 -32.11
CA ALA A 5 -23.72 73.51 -30.86
C ALA A 5 -24.40 72.14 -31.04
N THR A 6 -25.13 71.94 -32.14
CA THR A 6 -25.77 70.64 -32.43
C THR A 6 -24.74 69.54 -32.67
N LYS A 7 -23.65 69.83 -33.40
CA LYS A 7 -22.55 68.88 -33.64
C LYS A 7 -21.80 68.50 -32.35
N SER A 8 -21.51 69.48 -31.51
CA SER A 8 -20.90 69.26 -30.19
C SER A 8 -21.76 68.39 -29.27
N MET A 9 -23.08 68.63 -29.24
CA MET A 9 -24.01 67.84 -28.44
C MET A 9 -24.12 66.40 -28.94
N THR A 10 -24.15 66.19 -30.27
CA THR A 10 -24.18 64.84 -30.85
C THR A 10 -22.91 64.08 -30.53
N GLU A 11 -21.72 64.65 -30.75
CA GLU A 11 -20.44 64.00 -30.40
C GLU A 11 -20.35 63.65 -28.92
N THR A 12 -20.80 64.55 -28.04
CA THR A 12 -20.79 64.31 -26.58
C THR A 12 -21.76 63.21 -26.18
N ALA A 13 -22.97 63.20 -26.74
CA ALA A 13 -23.96 62.16 -26.48
C ALA A 13 -23.48 60.80 -27.00
N THR A 14 -22.93 60.75 -28.21
CA THR A 14 -22.37 59.52 -28.78
C THR A 14 -21.23 58.99 -27.92
N LYS A 15 -20.28 59.85 -27.52
CA LYS A 15 -19.16 59.45 -26.65
C LYS A 15 -19.66 58.88 -25.32
N ASN A 16 -20.55 59.59 -24.63
CA ASN A 16 -21.08 59.15 -23.34
C ASN A 16 -21.86 57.84 -23.43
N MET A 17 -22.68 57.67 -24.48
CA MET A 17 -23.39 56.42 -24.73
C MET A 17 -22.43 55.27 -24.99
N THR A 18 -21.38 55.51 -25.80
CA THR A 18 -20.38 54.48 -26.13
C THR A 18 -19.60 54.06 -24.88
N GLU A 19 -19.10 55.02 -24.10
CA GLU A 19 -18.38 54.74 -22.85
C GLU A 19 -19.25 54.00 -21.83
N THR A 20 -20.53 54.39 -21.70
CA THR A 20 -21.48 53.73 -20.79
C THR A 20 -21.79 52.31 -21.23
N ALA A 21 -22.03 52.10 -22.53
CA ALA A 21 -22.30 50.79 -23.09
C ALA A 21 -21.09 49.86 -22.93
N THR A 22 -19.89 50.33 -23.28
CA THR A 22 -18.65 49.56 -23.11
C THR A 22 -18.43 49.18 -21.65
N LYS A 23 -18.56 50.13 -20.71
CA LYS A 23 -18.37 49.86 -19.29
C LYS A 23 -19.34 48.81 -18.75
N ASN A 24 -20.62 48.93 -19.10
CA ASN A 24 -21.64 47.98 -18.66
C ASN A 24 -21.41 46.59 -19.26
N MET A 25 -21.05 46.50 -20.55
CA MET A 25 -20.73 45.23 -21.19
C MET A 25 -19.51 44.57 -20.54
N THR A 26 -18.43 45.32 -20.29
CA THR A 26 -17.23 44.78 -19.65
C THR A 26 -17.52 44.31 -18.23
N GLN A 27 -18.28 45.08 -17.44
CA GLN A 27 -18.64 44.68 -16.08
C GLN A 27 -19.49 43.41 -16.05
N THR A 28 -20.52 43.32 -16.91
CA THR A 28 -21.37 42.13 -16.98
C THR A 28 -20.58 40.92 -17.43
N ALA A 29 -19.78 41.04 -18.50
CA ALA A 29 -18.97 39.93 -19.00
C ALA A 29 -17.96 39.45 -17.95
N THR A 30 -17.26 40.37 -17.28
CA THR A 30 -16.28 40.02 -16.24
C THR A 30 -16.96 39.32 -15.05
N LYS A 31 -18.14 39.82 -14.64
CA LYS A 31 -18.88 39.23 -13.54
C LYS A 31 -19.33 37.80 -13.87
N THR A 32 -19.92 37.58 -15.05
CA THR A 32 -20.36 36.25 -15.47
C THR A 32 -19.19 35.27 -15.60
N MET A 33 -18.06 35.70 -16.18
CA MET A 33 -16.87 34.85 -16.26
C MET A 33 -16.34 34.45 -14.89
N LEU A 34 -16.29 35.39 -13.93
CA LEU A 34 -15.85 35.06 -12.57
C LEU A 34 -16.84 34.14 -11.83
N GLU A 35 -18.15 34.32 -12.02
CA GLU A 35 -19.18 33.44 -11.44
C GLU A 35 -19.09 32.01 -11.99
N ASP A 36 -18.87 31.86 -13.30
CA ASP A 36 -18.70 30.55 -13.94
C ASP A 36 -17.39 29.88 -13.48
N GLU A 37 -16.27 30.61 -13.49
CA GLU A 37 -14.97 30.10 -13.03
C GLU A 37 -15.01 29.70 -11.54
N THR A 38 -15.64 30.51 -10.70
CA THR A 38 -15.76 30.20 -9.26
C THR A 38 -16.67 28.99 -9.02
N GLY A 39 -17.79 28.89 -9.71
CA GLY A 39 -18.69 27.72 -9.63
C GLY A 39 -18.01 26.42 -10.06
N ASP A 40 -17.27 26.44 -11.17
CA ASP A 40 -16.51 25.28 -11.64
C ASP A 40 -15.43 24.86 -10.63
N THR A 41 -14.71 25.83 -10.05
CA THR A 41 -13.70 25.52 -9.03
C THR A 41 -14.30 24.95 -7.74
N GLU A 42 -15.45 25.45 -7.28
CA GLU A 42 -16.14 24.92 -6.10
C GLU A 42 -16.65 23.50 -6.33
N GLY A 43 -17.19 23.21 -7.52
CA GLY A 43 -17.61 21.86 -7.91
C GLY A 43 -16.43 20.88 -7.90
N HIS A 44 -15.32 21.25 -8.54
CA HIS A 44 -14.10 20.42 -8.56
C HIS A 44 -13.51 20.18 -7.17
N VAL A 45 -13.54 21.18 -6.28
CA VAL A 45 -13.10 21.01 -4.87
C VAL A 45 -14.04 20.08 -4.10
N GLY A 46 -15.35 20.16 -4.36
CA GLY A 46 -16.35 19.23 -3.81
C GLY A 46 -16.08 17.78 -4.21
N ASP A 47 -15.91 17.53 -5.51
CA ASP A 47 -15.61 16.20 -6.05
C ASP A 47 -14.28 15.65 -5.50
N ALA A 48 -13.24 16.49 -5.46
CA ALA A 48 -11.93 16.12 -4.91
C ALA A 48 -12.02 15.75 -3.42
N LYS A 49 -12.86 16.46 -2.65
CA LYS A 49 -13.09 16.16 -1.24
C LYS A 49 -13.83 14.84 -1.04
N GLU A 50 -14.83 14.55 -1.87
CA GLU A 50 -15.54 13.26 -1.83
C GLU A 50 -14.60 12.10 -2.19
N GLN A 51 -13.79 12.26 -3.23
CA GLN A 51 -12.75 11.29 -3.58
C GLN A 51 -11.74 11.08 -2.44
N THR A 52 -11.29 12.16 -1.79
CA THR A 52 -10.36 12.08 -0.65
C THR A 52 -10.98 11.29 0.51
N ASN A 53 -12.25 11.53 0.84
CA ASN A 53 -12.95 10.78 1.89
C ASN A 53 -13.11 9.30 1.53
N SER A 54 -13.38 9.00 0.26
CA SER A 54 -13.45 7.61 -0.22
C SER A 54 -12.11 6.91 -0.08
N VAL A 55 -11.01 7.56 -0.48
CA VAL A 55 -9.65 7.04 -0.32
C VAL A 55 -9.31 6.80 1.15
N ASP A 56 -9.64 7.74 2.05
CA ASP A 56 -9.42 7.58 3.50
C ASP A 56 -10.16 6.35 4.07
N HIS A 57 -11.40 6.10 3.62
CA HIS A 57 -12.15 4.90 4.00
C HIS A 57 -11.47 3.61 3.50
N TYR A 58 -10.97 3.59 2.27
CA TYR A 58 -10.25 2.43 1.74
C TYR A 58 -8.92 2.19 2.48
N LEU A 59 -8.19 3.24 2.83
CA LEU A 59 -6.95 3.13 3.60
C LEU A 59 -7.20 2.52 4.98
N LYS A 60 -8.23 2.98 5.71
CA LYS A 60 -8.62 2.39 6.99
C LYS A 60 -8.99 0.91 6.89
N ALA A 61 -9.75 0.55 5.87
CA ALA A 61 -10.11 -0.85 5.64
C ALA A 61 -8.89 -1.72 5.31
N LEU A 62 -7.89 -1.18 4.61
CA LEU A 62 -6.63 -1.86 4.33
C LEU A 62 -5.80 -2.04 5.62
N ASP A 63 -5.74 -1.04 6.49
CA ASP A 63 -5.04 -1.14 7.79
C ASP A 63 -5.64 -2.23 8.66
N GLU A 64 -6.97 -2.30 8.77
CA GLU A 64 -7.66 -3.37 9.51
C GLU A 64 -7.35 -4.77 8.94
N GLN A 65 -7.28 -4.88 7.61
CA GLN A 65 -6.90 -6.14 6.95
C GLN A 65 -5.44 -6.51 7.21
N LEU A 66 -4.52 -5.54 7.25
CA LEU A 66 -3.11 -5.77 7.55
C LEU A 66 -2.92 -6.27 8.99
N GLU A 67 -3.59 -5.65 9.97
CA GLU A 67 -3.54 -6.11 11.38
C GLU A 67 -4.07 -7.55 11.52
N ALA A 68 -5.14 -7.89 10.80
CA ALA A 68 -5.69 -9.25 10.82
C ALA A 68 -4.73 -10.28 10.20
N ILE A 69 -4.04 -9.92 9.12
CA ILE A 69 -3.03 -10.76 8.47
C ILE A 69 -1.83 -10.96 9.41
N GLU A 70 -1.35 -9.90 10.06
CA GLU A 70 -0.24 -9.96 10.99
C GLU A 70 -0.54 -10.93 12.15
N LYS A 71 -1.72 -10.80 12.76
CA LYS A 71 -2.16 -11.72 13.81
C LYS A 71 -2.21 -13.17 13.33
N THR A 72 -2.75 -13.40 12.14
CA THR A 72 -2.85 -14.74 11.55
C THR A 72 -1.46 -15.32 11.27
N SER A 73 -0.51 -14.49 10.84
CA SER A 73 0.89 -14.88 10.63
C SER A 73 1.55 -15.35 11.93
N ILE A 74 1.35 -14.62 13.03
CA ILE A 74 1.85 -15.00 14.35
C ILE A 74 1.25 -16.35 14.79
N ASP A 75 -0.06 -16.54 14.61
CA ASP A 75 -0.73 -17.81 14.95
C ASP A 75 -0.19 -18.99 14.13
N VAL A 76 0.04 -18.80 12.83
CA VAL A 76 0.64 -19.84 11.97
C VAL A 76 2.06 -20.16 12.41
N GLN A 77 2.88 -19.16 12.76
CA GLN A 77 4.23 -19.38 13.25
C GLN A 77 4.23 -20.23 14.53
N ASN A 78 3.37 -19.90 15.49
CA ASN A 78 3.23 -20.67 16.73
C ASN A 78 2.82 -22.13 16.45
N GLN A 79 1.97 -22.37 15.45
CA GLN A 79 1.57 -23.72 15.04
C GLN A 79 2.73 -24.49 14.38
N VAL A 80 3.55 -23.83 13.57
CA VAL A 80 4.74 -24.43 12.96
C VAL A 80 5.73 -24.84 14.04
N ASP A 81 6.03 -23.97 15.00
CA ASP A 81 6.95 -24.25 16.10
C ASP A 81 6.48 -25.48 16.93
N ALA A 82 5.18 -25.53 17.25
CA ALA A 82 4.59 -26.66 17.95
C ALA A 82 4.64 -27.97 17.14
N LEU A 83 4.51 -27.89 15.82
CA LEU A 83 4.63 -29.05 14.94
C LEU A 83 6.07 -29.52 14.82
N GLU A 84 7.03 -28.60 14.71
CA GLU A 84 8.46 -28.91 14.69
C GLU A 84 8.89 -29.64 15.98
N GLU A 85 8.39 -29.21 17.15
CA GLU A 85 8.65 -29.88 18.42
C GLU A 85 8.08 -31.32 18.43
N LYS A 86 6.84 -31.50 17.95
CA LYS A 86 6.21 -32.83 17.83
C LYS A 86 7.01 -33.76 16.92
N ILE A 87 7.50 -33.25 15.78
CA ILE A 87 8.33 -34.02 14.84
C ILE A 87 9.64 -34.43 15.51
N ARG A 88 10.29 -33.50 16.22
CA ARG A 88 11.54 -33.78 16.95
C ARG A 88 11.35 -34.85 18.02
N SER A 89 10.27 -34.76 18.80
CA SER A 89 9.92 -35.76 19.81
C SER A 89 9.63 -37.13 19.19
N ALA A 90 8.87 -37.18 18.10
CA ALA A 90 8.59 -38.42 17.37
C ALA A 90 9.86 -39.06 16.79
N ALA A 91 10.75 -38.26 16.20
CA ALA A 91 12.04 -38.74 15.69
C ALA A 91 12.92 -39.32 16.80
N ALA A 92 12.99 -38.66 17.96
CA ALA A 92 13.71 -39.18 19.12
C ALA A 92 13.10 -40.50 19.63
N GLY A 93 11.76 -40.58 19.67
CA GLY A 93 11.03 -41.80 20.03
C GLY A 93 11.32 -42.96 19.07
N MET A 94 11.33 -42.72 17.75
CA MET A 94 11.68 -43.73 16.76
C MET A 94 13.13 -44.20 16.89
N MET A 95 14.08 -43.29 17.09
CA MET A 95 15.47 -43.68 17.33
C MET A 95 15.60 -44.60 18.55
N LYS A 96 14.85 -44.32 19.63
CA LYS A 96 14.82 -45.21 20.81
C LYS A 96 14.23 -46.59 20.51
N LEU A 97 13.19 -46.67 19.68
CA LEU A 97 12.61 -47.95 19.29
C LEU A 97 13.55 -48.77 18.40
N LEU A 98 14.27 -48.12 17.48
CA LEU A 98 15.26 -48.78 16.63
C LEU A 98 16.40 -49.36 17.46
N THR A 99 16.95 -48.59 18.41
CA THR A 99 18.00 -49.09 19.30
C THR A 99 17.52 -50.25 20.18
N MET A 100 16.28 -50.19 20.69
CA MET A 100 15.67 -51.31 21.43
C MET A 100 15.47 -52.55 20.57
N ARG A 101 15.04 -52.40 19.31
CA ARG A 101 14.87 -53.51 18.37
C ARG A 101 16.20 -54.21 18.07
N GLU A 102 17.25 -53.44 17.81
CA GLU A 102 18.59 -53.98 17.47
C GLU A 102 19.18 -54.79 18.62
N ALA A 103 19.02 -54.32 19.86
CA ALA A 103 19.43 -55.03 21.07
C ALA A 103 18.68 -56.37 21.25
N LEU A 104 17.43 -56.46 20.81
CA LEU A 104 16.63 -57.69 20.86
C LEU A 104 16.93 -58.67 19.71
N GLU A 105 17.23 -58.17 18.51
CA GLU A 105 17.54 -59.01 17.33
C GLU A 105 18.96 -59.59 17.37
N THR A 106 19.90 -58.96 18.09
CA THR A 106 21.29 -59.43 18.22
C THR A 106 21.77 -59.51 19.68
N PRO A 107 21.28 -60.49 20.46
CA PRO A 107 21.74 -60.64 21.84
C PRO A 107 23.24 -60.96 21.86
N GLY A 108 24.06 -59.99 22.29
CA GLY A 108 25.53 -60.09 22.37
C GLY A 108 26.33 -59.14 21.47
N LYS A 109 25.67 -58.31 20.64
CA LYS A 109 26.32 -57.24 19.86
C LYS A 109 25.87 -55.84 20.32
N GLU A 110 25.77 -55.65 21.63
CA GLU A 110 25.51 -54.34 22.22
C GLU A 110 26.63 -53.36 21.77
N GLY A 111 26.33 -52.48 20.81
CA GLY A 111 27.26 -51.46 20.31
C GLY A 111 27.61 -51.52 18.82
N GLU A 112 27.11 -52.47 18.04
CA GLU A 112 27.21 -52.38 16.57
C GLU A 112 26.15 -51.39 16.10
N ALA A 113 26.61 -50.23 15.62
CA ALA A 113 25.80 -49.02 15.48
C ALA A 113 24.57 -49.22 14.57
N VAL A 114 23.44 -48.64 14.99
CA VAL A 114 22.35 -48.17 14.11
C VAL A 114 22.97 -47.83 12.76
N SER A 115 22.51 -48.46 11.68
CA SER A 115 23.16 -48.32 10.37
C SER A 115 23.48 -46.83 10.16
N LEU A 116 24.76 -46.52 9.90
CA LEU A 116 25.27 -45.14 9.88
C LEU A 116 24.43 -44.24 8.96
N GLU A 117 23.78 -44.87 7.97
CA GLU A 117 22.79 -44.30 7.06
C GLU A 117 21.45 -43.93 7.72
N GLU A 118 20.86 -44.77 8.58
CA GLU A 118 19.64 -44.45 9.32
C GLU A 118 19.88 -43.38 10.40
N ALA A 119 20.99 -43.44 11.12
CA ALA A 119 21.37 -42.40 12.07
C ALA A 119 21.57 -41.04 11.37
N ALA A 120 22.24 -41.03 10.21
CA ALA A 120 22.42 -39.83 9.40
C ALA A 120 21.11 -39.28 8.82
N ARG A 121 20.17 -40.16 8.43
CA ARG A 121 18.82 -39.76 7.98
C ARG A 121 18.04 -39.06 9.09
N TRP A 122 18.07 -39.60 10.31
CA TRP A 122 17.38 -38.99 11.45
C TRP A 122 18.05 -37.70 11.92
N ASP A 123 19.37 -37.64 11.95
CA ASP A 123 20.11 -36.41 12.26
C ASP A 123 19.83 -35.29 11.24
N ALA A 124 19.70 -35.63 9.94
CA ALA A 124 19.31 -34.69 8.90
C ALA A 124 17.86 -34.16 9.08
N ILE A 125 16.93 -34.99 9.55
CA ILE A 125 15.56 -34.58 9.88
C ILE A 125 15.56 -33.62 11.08
N ILE A 126 16.36 -33.91 12.10
CA ILE A 126 16.46 -33.08 13.32
C ILE A 126 17.11 -31.73 13.02
N ARG A 127 18.21 -31.68 12.24
CA ARG A 127 18.88 -30.42 11.88
C ARG A 127 18.05 -29.54 10.95
N ARG A 128 17.31 -30.11 10.00
CA ARG A 128 16.45 -29.34 9.08
C ARG A 128 15.34 -28.58 9.82
N GLY A 129 14.85 -29.10 10.95
CA GLY A 129 13.90 -28.41 11.84
C GLY A 129 14.55 -27.53 12.93
N GLY A 130 15.86 -27.24 12.84
CA GLY A 130 16.58 -26.37 13.79
C GLY A 130 17.06 -25.05 13.18
N ASP A 131 17.25 -25.00 11.85
CA ASP A 131 17.81 -23.85 11.13
C ASP A 131 16.75 -22.81 10.68
N SER A 132 15.46 -23.04 10.94
CA SER A 132 14.37 -22.15 10.50
C SER A 132 14.43 -20.75 11.14
N ASN A 133 15.11 -20.60 12.28
CA ASN A 133 15.17 -19.36 13.05
C ASN A 133 16.26 -18.36 12.62
N LYS A 134 16.93 -18.58 11.48
CA LYS A 134 18.00 -17.68 10.97
C LYS A 134 17.60 -16.76 9.82
N SER A 135 16.35 -16.77 9.37
CA SER A 135 15.87 -15.88 8.29
C SER A 135 15.02 -14.73 8.80
N THR A 136 15.53 -13.95 9.75
CA THR A 136 14.97 -12.63 10.09
C THR A 136 16.08 -11.63 10.36
N GLU A 137 17.01 -11.45 9.41
CA GLU A 137 17.87 -10.27 9.45
C GLU A 137 18.10 -9.65 8.05
N ARG A 138 17.35 -8.55 7.83
CA ARG A 138 17.53 -7.44 6.86
C ARG A 138 17.18 -7.71 5.39
N VAL A 139 16.64 -6.76 4.62
CA VAL A 139 16.69 -5.29 4.74
C VAL A 139 15.36 -4.68 4.26
N VAL A 140 14.75 -3.82 5.08
CA VAL A 140 13.80 -2.81 4.59
C VAL A 140 14.65 -1.66 4.08
N ASP A 141 15.15 -1.77 2.85
CA ASP A 141 15.68 -0.61 2.13
C ASP A 141 14.49 0.08 1.45
N ALA A 142 13.89 1.00 2.20
CA ALA A 142 13.04 2.01 1.63
C ALA A 142 13.93 3.03 0.90
N GLU A 143 14.04 2.92 -0.42
CA GLU A 143 14.37 4.06 -1.28
C GLU A 143 13.07 4.61 -1.89
N PRO A 144 12.73 5.89 -1.65
CA PRO A 144 11.64 6.56 -2.35
C PRO A 144 12.21 7.34 -3.53
N ALA A 145 11.91 6.92 -4.76
CA ALA A 145 12.06 7.74 -5.97
C ALA A 145 11.29 7.05 -7.11
N ASN A 146 10.54 7.68 -7.99
CA ASN A 146 10.48 9.08 -8.38
C ASN A 146 9.18 9.28 -9.16
N CYS A 147 8.33 10.23 -8.76
CA CYS A 147 7.22 10.68 -9.60
C CYS A 147 7.79 11.56 -10.71
N THR A 148 7.99 11.03 -11.91
CA THR A 148 8.16 11.87 -13.09
C THR A 148 6.79 12.28 -13.59
N ALA A 149 6.35 13.47 -13.18
CA ALA A 149 5.34 14.23 -13.89
C ALA A 149 5.93 14.61 -15.26
N ASP A 150 5.52 13.91 -16.32
CA ASP A 150 5.74 14.38 -17.69
C ASP A 150 4.70 15.46 -17.99
N ASP A 151 5.05 16.69 -17.60
CA ASP A 151 4.55 17.92 -18.18
C ASP A 151 5.12 18.03 -19.61
N LYS A 152 4.30 17.69 -20.61
CA LYS A 152 4.52 18.13 -21.99
C LYS A 152 3.23 18.64 -22.59
N SER A 153 3.15 19.97 -22.57
CA SER A 153 2.38 20.82 -23.46
C SER A 153 2.13 20.20 -24.84
N ARG A 154 0.86 20.12 -25.24
CA ARG A 154 0.44 20.51 -26.58
C ARG A 154 -1.05 20.83 -26.65
#